data_AF-S7WIU2-F1
#
_entry.id   AF-S7WIU2-F1
#
_cell.length_a   1.000
_cell.length_b   1.000
_cell.length_c   1.000
_cell.angle_alpha   90.00
_cell.angle_beta   90.00
_cell.angle_gamma   90.00
#
_symmetry.space_group_name_H-M   'P 1'
#
loop_
_entity.id
_entity.type
_entity.pdbx_description
1 polymer ?
#
loop_
_entity_poly.entity_id
_entity_poly.type
_entity_poly.pdbx_seq_one_letter_code
_entity_poly.pdbx_strand_id
1 'polypeptide(L)'
;MSLDIPDPLLQLEANCGVFAVWLILKQYQSNIDIAELIQLCQHDYNEGTFTIALAVALKKLGFEVSFYTAPDPDIDEIEKQIYLEAKQLQIPIRPALTYEKIQQAYEDGKFVIVL
;
A
#
# COMPACT_ATOMS: atom_id res chain seq x y z
N MET A 1 -5.05 -7.37 22.21
CA MET A 1 -3.65 -7.71 21.91
C MET A 1 -2.88 -6.41 21.84
N SER A 2 -1.77 -6.28 22.54
CA SER A 2 -0.85 -5.14 22.34
C SER A 2 -0.34 -5.20 20.89
N LEU A 3 -0.44 -4.09 20.16
CA LEU A 3 0.24 -3.95 18.89
C LEU A 3 1.70 -3.63 19.23
N ASP A 4 2.52 -4.67 19.31
CA ASP A 4 3.97 -4.49 19.40
C ASP A 4 4.45 -4.08 17.99
N ILE A 5 4.49 -2.76 17.77
CA ILE A 5 4.93 -2.12 16.52
C ILE A 5 6.45 -1.97 16.58
N PRO A 6 7.20 -2.38 15.55
CA PRO A 6 8.65 -2.23 15.52
C PRO A 6 9.08 -0.77 15.60
N ASP A 7 10.10 -0.48 16.41
CA ASP A 7 10.65 0.88 16.57
C ASP A 7 11.05 1.55 15.24
N PRO A 8 11.66 0.86 14.25
CA PRO A 8 11.99 1.50 12.97
C PRO A 8 10.76 2.00 12.22
N LEU A 9 9.61 1.35 12.38
CA LEU A 9 8.35 1.76 11.76
C LEU A 9 7.69 2.90 12.55
N LEU A 10 7.79 2.91 13.88
CA LEU A 10 7.29 3.99 14.73
C LEU A 10 8.06 5.30 14.53
N GLN A 11 9.36 5.20 14.27
CA GLN A 11 10.24 6.35 14.08
C GLN A 11 10.24 6.87 12.64
N LEU A 12 9.63 6.14 11.71
CA LEU A 12 9.54 6.54 10.31
C LEU A 12 8.52 7.69 10.17
N GLU A 13 8.94 8.78 9.54
CA GLU A 13 8.05 9.89 9.19
C GLU A 13 7.10 9.49 8.05
N ALA A 14 5.86 9.99 8.06
CA ALA A 14 4.84 9.63 7.06
C ALA A 14 4.65 8.10 6.86
N ASN A 15 4.67 7.35 7.97
CA ASN A 15 4.68 5.88 7.97
C ASN A 15 3.34 5.19 7.69
N CYS A 16 2.23 5.93 7.53
CA CYS A 16 0.88 5.36 7.50
C CYS A 16 0.70 4.27 6.42
N GLY A 17 1.26 4.46 5.23
CA GLY A 17 1.21 3.49 4.13
C GLY A 17 1.98 2.21 4.45
N VAL A 18 3.25 2.34 4.86
CA VAL A 18 4.10 1.21 5.25
C VAL A 18 3.49 0.44 6.43
N PHE A 19 2.92 1.16 7.39
CA PHE A 19 2.23 0.60 8.54
C PHE A 19 1.00 -0.21 8.14
N ALA A 20 0.19 0.27 7.19
CA ALA A 20 -0.96 -0.46 6.69
C ALA A 20 -0.55 -1.79 6.04
N VAL A 21 0.51 -1.81 5.24
CA VAL A 21 1.04 -3.05 4.64
C VAL A 21 1.58 -4.00 5.73
N TRP A 22 2.32 -3.47 6.71
CA TRP A 22 2.82 -4.26 7.84
C TRP A 22 1.69 -4.93 8.63
N LEU A 23 0.58 -4.22 8.87
CA LEU A 23 -0.58 -4.77 9.57
C LEU A 23 -1.20 -5.98 8.85
N ILE A 24 -1.24 -5.95 7.51
CA ILE A 24 -1.70 -7.09 6.71
C ILE A 24 -0.71 -8.23 6.84
N LEU A 25 0.58 -7.96 6.63
CA LEU A 25 1.62 -8.99 6.67
C LEU A 25 1.74 -9.67 8.03
N LYS A 26 1.58 -8.93 9.14
CA LYS A 26 1.64 -9.46 10.51
C LYS A 26 0.61 -10.57 10.76
N GLN A 27 -0.49 -10.61 10.00
CA GLN A 27 -1.48 -11.68 10.11
C GLN A 27 -1.00 -13.02 9.53
N TYR A 28 -0.01 -12.97 8.62
CA TYR A 28 0.47 -14.15 7.87
C TYR A 28 1.93 -14.50 8.17
N GLN A 29 2.75 -13.53 8.55
CA GLN A 29 4.19 -13.66 8.73
C GLN A 29 4.63 -13.12 10.07
N SER A 30 5.39 -13.94 10.80
CA SER A 30 5.89 -13.58 12.13
C SER A 30 7.19 -12.76 12.09
N ASN A 31 7.90 -12.76 10.97
CA ASN A 31 9.22 -12.12 10.85
C ASN A 31 9.31 -11.32 9.55
N ILE A 32 8.98 -10.03 9.62
CA ILE A 32 9.01 -9.08 8.51
C ILE A 32 10.22 -8.17 8.75
N ASP A 33 11.14 -8.11 7.79
CA ASP A 33 12.19 -7.11 7.82
C ASP A 33 11.59 -5.74 7.47
N ILE A 34 11.63 -4.82 8.44
CA ILE A 34 11.03 -3.50 8.30
C ILE A 34 11.80 -2.63 7.32
N ALA A 35 13.12 -2.79 7.21
CA ALA A 35 13.91 -2.04 6.25
C ALA A 35 13.56 -2.47 4.82
N GLU A 36 13.42 -3.78 4.59
CA GLU A 36 12.96 -4.32 3.30
C GLU A 36 11.53 -3.86 2.98
N LEU A 37 10.64 -3.83 3.97
CA LEU A 37 9.27 -3.36 3.78
C LEU A 37 9.20 -1.88 3.39
N ILE A 38 9.99 -1.02 4.04
CA ILE A 38 10.09 0.41 3.72
C ILE A 38 10.55 0.60 2.28
N GLN A 39 11.61 -0.12 1.88
CA GLN A 39 12.14 -0.07 0.51
C GLN A 39 11.12 -0.58 -0.51
N LEU A 40 10.43 -1.67 -0.20
CA LEU A 40 9.44 -2.27 -1.09
C LEU A 40 8.25 -1.33 -1.32
N CYS A 41 7.84 -0.60 -0.28
CA CYS A 41 6.81 0.43 -0.37
C CYS A 41 7.30 1.71 -1.08
N GLN A 42 8.57 1.79 -1.49
CA GLN A 42 9.17 2.97 -2.11
C GLN A 42 8.94 4.24 -1.27
N HIS A 43 9.04 4.11 0.06
CA HIS A 43 8.90 5.23 0.97
C HIS A 43 10.06 6.22 0.81
N ASP A 44 9.72 7.49 0.70
CA ASP A 44 10.65 8.63 0.76
C ASP A 44 10.34 9.48 1.99
N TYR A 45 11.38 10.08 2.58
CA TYR A 45 11.22 10.91 3.77
C TYR A 45 10.45 12.21 3.53
N ASN A 46 10.45 12.76 2.31
CA ASN A 46 9.76 14.01 1.99
C ASN A 46 8.33 13.77 1.53
N GLU A 47 8.10 12.72 0.76
CA GLU A 47 6.80 12.44 0.10
C GLU A 47 6.01 11.31 0.75
N GLY A 48 6.62 10.60 1.71
CA GLY A 48 6.03 9.41 2.31
C GLY A 48 5.94 8.28 1.28
N THR A 49 4.76 7.67 1.17
CA THR A 49 4.53 6.60 0.19
C THR A 49 3.30 6.90 -0.65
N PHE A 50 3.47 6.94 -1.97
CA PHE A 50 2.35 6.97 -2.90
C PHE A 50 1.47 5.74 -2.76
N THR A 51 0.15 5.91 -2.77
CA THR A 51 -0.80 4.80 -2.60
C THR A 51 -0.62 3.71 -3.65
N ILE A 52 -0.24 4.07 -4.89
CA ILE A 52 0.05 3.10 -5.95
C ILE A 52 1.30 2.24 -5.64
N ALA A 53 2.29 2.78 -4.91
CA ALA A 53 3.47 2.03 -4.49
C ALA A 53 3.10 0.93 -3.48
N LEU A 54 2.12 1.16 -2.61
CA LEU A 54 1.59 0.13 -1.71
C LEU A 54 0.94 -1.02 -2.49
N ALA A 55 0.20 -0.71 -3.55
CA ALA A 55 -0.40 -1.72 -4.41
C ALA A 55 0.67 -2.57 -5.12
N VAL A 56 1.73 -1.93 -5.62
CA VAL A 56 2.90 -2.60 -6.19
C VAL A 56 3.60 -3.50 -5.16
N ALA A 57 3.85 -2.99 -3.96
CA ALA A 57 4.48 -3.73 -2.87
C ALA A 57 3.69 -5.00 -2.52
N LEU A 58 2.38 -4.86 -2.28
CA LEU A 58 1.49 -6.00 -2.00
C LEU A 58 1.47 -7.02 -3.14
N LYS A 59 1.46 -6.57 -4.39
CA LYS A 59 1.50 -7.47 -5.55
C LYS A 59 2.83 -8.24 -5.62
N LYS A 60 3.96 -7.59 -5.35
CA LYS A 60 5.29 -8.23 -5.28
C LYS A 60 5.39 -9.24 -4.12
N LEU A 61 4.68 -8.99 -3.02
CA LEU A 61 4.55 -9.91 -1.89
C LEU A 61 3.62 -11.10 -2.17
N GLY A 62 2.99 -11.15 -3.36
CA GLY A 62 2.17 -12.27 -3.81
C GLY A 62 0.67 -12.11 -3.56
N PHE A 63 0.20 -10.93 -3.12
CA PHE A 63 -1.23 -10.69 -2.93
C PHE A 63 -1.94 -10.45 -4.27
N GLU A 64 -3.23 -10.79 -4.30
CA GLU A 64 -4.14 -10.26 -5.32
C GLU A 64 -4.54 -8.83 -4.94
N VAL A 65 -4.25 -7.89 -5.84
CA VAL A 65 -4.41 -6.46 -5.58
C VAL A 65 -5.20 -5.83 -6.72
N SER A 66 -6.13 -4.95 -6.37
CA SER A 66 -6.78 -4.01 -7.30
C SER A 66 -6.67 -2.60 -6.72
N PHE A 67 -6.27 -1.65 -7.55
CA PHE A 67 -6.07 -0.25 -7.17
C PHE A 67 -7.22 0.61 -7.68
N TYR A 68 -7.73 1.50 -6.84
CA TYR A 68 -8.85 2.38 -7.16
C TYR A 68 -8.44 3.82 -6.88
N THR A 69 -8.51 4.67 -7.89
CA THR A 69 -8.15 6.09 -7.74
C THR A 69 -9.02 6.97 -8.64
N ALA A 70 -9.13 8.25 -8.27
CA ALA A 70 -9.70 9.26 -9.15
C ALA A 70 -8.67 9.63 -10.23
N PRO A 71 -9.11 10.11 -11.41
CA PRO A 71 -8.18 10.66 -12.40
C PRO A 71 -7.40 11.83 -11.79
N ASP A 72 -6.09 11.75 -11.87
CA ASP A 72 -5.19 12.82 -11.48
C ASP A 72 -4.56 13.44 -12.74
N PRO A 73 -4.81 14.73 -13.04
CA PRO A 73 -4.20 15.40 -14.19
C PRO A 73 -2.72 15.72 -13.98
N ASP A 74 -2.24 15.80 -12.75
CA ASP A 74 -0.92 16.35 -12.38
C ASP A 74 -0.07 15.31 -11.62
N ILE A 75 0.00 14.10 -12.18
CA ILE A 75 0.79 12.99 -11.62
C ILE A 75 2.28 13.36 -11.61
N ASP A 76 2.92 13.18 -10.45
CA ASP A 76 4.36 13.38 -10.27
C ASP A 76 5.21 12.41 -11.13
N GLU A 77 6.44 12.79 -11.46
CA GLU A 77 7.33 11.95 -12.27
C GLU A 77 7.72 10.63 -11.60
N ILE A 78 7.91 10.63 -10.28
CA ILE A 78 8.16 9.42 -9.48
C ILE A 78 6.92 8.53 -9.53
N GLU A 79 5.74 9.12 -9.30
CA GLU A 79 4.48 8.38 -9.32
C GLU A 79 4.20 7.77 -10.70
N LYS A 80 4.51 8.45 -11.80
CA LYS A 80 4.42 7.91 -13.17
C LYS A 80 5.23 6.62 -13.35
N GLN A 81 6.45 6.56 -12.79
CA GLN A 81 7.26 5.35 -12.88
C GLN A 81 6.63 4.18 -12.12
N ILE A 82 6.02 4.47 -10.96
CA ILE A 82 5.31 3.46 -10.16
C ILE A 82 4.07 2.96 -10.92
N TYR A 83 3.33 3.84 -11.61
CA TYR A 83 2.22 3.42 -12.48
C TYR A 83 2.68 2.51 -13.64
N LEU A 84 3.84 2.77 -14.23
CA LEU A 84 4.40 1.90 -15.27
C LEU A 84 4.73 0.51 -14.70
N GLU A 85 5.32 0.45 -13.52
CA GLU A 85 5.58 -0.80 -12.82
C GLU A 85 4.28 -1.54 -12.48
N ALA A 86 3.27 -0.84 -11.95
CA ALA A 86 1.97 -1.43 -11.64
C ALA A 86 1.30 -2.04 -12.89
N LYS A 87 1.45 -1.39 -14.04
CA LYS A 87 0.97 -1.90 -15.34
C LYS A 87 1.73 -3.16 -15.78
N GLN A 88 3.05 -3.20 -15.59
CA GLN A 88 3.87 -4.39 -15.89
C GLN A 88 3.47 -5.58 -15.00
N LEU A 89 3.16 -5.31 -13.73
CA LEU A 89 2.65 -6.29 -12.77
C LEU A 89 1.16 -6.64 -12.96
N GLN A 90 0.52 -6.06 -13.99
CA GLN A 90 -0.88 -6.29 -14.35
C GLN A 90 -1.84 -5.98 -13.20
N ILE A 91 -1.53 -4.98 -12.38
CA ILE A 91 -2.44 -4.51 -11.32
C ILE A 91 -3.62 -3.80 -11.99
N PRO A 92 -4.88 -4.23 -11.74
CA PRO A 92 -6.04 -3.53 -12.24
C PRO A 92 -6.15 -2.14 -11.58
N ILE A 93 -6.08 -1.09 -12.38
CA ILE A 93 -6.33 0.30 -11.96
C ILE A 93 -7.75 0.65 -12.41
N ARG A 94 -8.59 1.05 -11.45
CA ARG A 94 -10.03 1.29 -11.65
C ARG A 94 -10.44 2.65 -11.07
N PRO A 95 -11.60 3.19 -11.48
CA PRO A 95 -12.11 4.44 -10.90
C PRO A 95 -12.37 4.32 -9.40
N ALA A 96 -12.21 5.42 -8.67
CA ALA A 96 -12.48 5.51 -7.24
C ALA A 96 -13.82 4.88 -6.83
N LEU A 97 -13.82 4.19 -5.69
CA LEU A 97 -15.00 3.56 -5.11
C LEU A 97 -15.80 4.54 -4.27
N THR A 98 -17.10 4.31 -4.17
CA THR A 98 -17.93 4.96 -3.15
C THR A 98 -17.74 4.27 -1.80
N TYR A 99 -18.10 4.95 -0.72
CA TYR A 99 -18.01 4.39 0.63
C TYR A 99 -18.76 3.06 0.77
N GLU A 100 -19.95 2.93 0.17
CA GLU A 100 -20.72 1.68 0.22
C GLU A 100 -19.99 0.52 -0.45
N LYS A 101 -19.26 0.78 -1.54
CA LYS A 101 -18.45 -0.25 -2.22
C LYS A 101 -17.21 -0.63 -1.42
N ILE A 102 -16.60 0.33 -0.71
CA ILE A 102 -15.49 0.09 0.21
C ILE A 102 -15.97 -0.79 1.36
N GLN A 103 -17.12 -0.47 1.95
CA GLN A 103 -17.74 -1.27 3.01
C GLN A 103 -18.07 -2.68 2.52
N GLN A 104 -18.69 -2.83 1.35
CA GLN A 104 -18.98 -4.14 0.78
C GLN A 104 -17.70 -4.96 0.57
N ALA A 105 -16.62 -4.34 0.08
CA ALA A 105 -15.34 -5.02 -0.10
C ALA A 105 -14.78 -5.56 1.23
N TYR A 106 -14.91 -4.77 2.31
CA TYR A 106 -14.52 -5.20 3.64
C TYR A 106 -15.41 -6.35 4.16
N GLU A 107 -16.73 -6.26 3.98
CA GLU A 107 -17.69 -7.30 4.35
C GLU A 107 -17.48 -8.62 3.59
N ASP A 108 -16.99 -8.54 2.34
CA ASP A 108 -16.57 -9.70 1.54
C ASP A 108 -15.27 -10.35 2.06
N GLY A 109 -14.67 -9.83 3.13
CA GLY A 109 -13.43 -10.34 3.73
C GLY A 109 -12.16 -9.87 3.03
N LYS A 110 -12.21 -8.80 2.23
CA LYS A 110 -11.01 -8.23 1.60
C LYS A 110 -10.29 -7.30 2.58
N PHE A 111 -8.97 -7.26 2.50
CA PHE A 111 -8.22 -6.16 3.10
C PHE A 111 -8.42 -4.89 2.27
N VAL A 112 -8.72 -3.79 2.96
CA VAL A 112 -8.98 -2.50 2.34
C VAL A 112 -8.07 -1.46 2.98
N ILE A 113 -7.22 -0.85 2.16
CA ILE A 113 -6.39 0.29 2.55
C ILE A 113 -7.02 1.53 1.93
N VAL A 114 -7.30 2.55 2.74
CA VAL A 114 -7.82 3.85 2.32
C VAL A 114 -6.88 4.91 2.89
N LEU A 115 -6.36 5.79 2.03
CA LEU A 115 -5.46 6.90 2.36
C LEU A 115 -6.03 8.22 1.83
#